data_AF-A0A382HBG8-F1
#
_entry.id   AF-A0A382HBG8-F1
#
_cell.length_a   1.000
_cell.length_b   1.000
_cell.length_c   1.000
_cell.angle_alpha   90.00
_cell.angle_beta   90.00
_cell.angle_gamma   90.00
#
_symmetry.space_group_name_H-M   'P 1'
#
loop_
_entity.id
_entity.type
_entity.pdbx_description
1 polymer ?
#
loop_
_entity_poly.entity_id
_entity_poly.type
_entity_poly.pdbx_seq_one_letter_code
_entity_poly.pdbx_strand_id
1 'polypeptide(L)'
;MSKKKKHKKIKGRFIPLSHNLVDSEAYKQLSATATRALIYFKRDVKNGQQTEVVLTFGQAQKYGVCDSSTTFSKVKKELVKHGLLDHVDGGGLNAPAVFELSERWRWFNTDQFDEVPYKLGVGSKYFRTAMKDETKRKRLLDARHPNHEQSPPSSYP
;
A
#
# COMPACT_ATOMS: atom_id res chain seq x y z
N MET A 1 36.69 42.67 -1.21
CA MET A 1 35.33 42.36 -0.73
C MET A 1 34.96 40.93 -1.14
N SER A 2 34.85 40.00 -0.19
CA SER A 2 34.55 38.59 -0.50
C SER A 2 33.07 38.42 -0.86
N LYS A 3 32.77 37.84 -2.04
CA LYS A 3 31.40 37.58 -2.49
C LYS A 3 30.74 36.56 -1.54
N LYS A 4 29.77 36.99 -0.73
CA LYS A 4 28.95 36.09 0.11
C LYS A 4 28.32 35.01 -0.77
N LYS A 5 28.68 33.74 -0.55
CA LYS A 5 28.07 32.58 -1.24
C LYS A 5 26.57 32.55 -0.91
N LYS A 6 25.71 32.66 -1.93
CA LYS A 6 24.26 32.47 -1.80
C LYS A 6 23.99 31.04 -1.33
N HIS A 7 23.43 30.86 -0.14
CA HIS A 7 22.96 29.55 0.33
C HIS A 7 21.90 29.03 -0.65
N LYS A 8 22.14 27.84 -1.23
CA LYS A 8 21.16 27.17 -2.09
C LYS A 8 20.00 26.74 -1.20
N LYS A 9 18.86 27.42 -1.30
CA LYS A 9 17.61 26.97 -0.65
C LYS A 9 17.21 25.64 -1.26
N ILE A 10 17.10 24.60 -0.44
CA ILE A 10 16.54 23.31 -0.87
C ILE A 10 15.09 23.56 -1.24
N LYS A 11 14.71 23.19 -2.47
CA LYS A 11 13.34 23.33 -2.97
C LYS A 11 12.62 22.00 -2.77
N GLY A 12 11.40 22.05 -2.25
CA GLY A 12 10.52 20.89 -2.15
C GLY A 12 10.10 20.56 -0.72
N ARG A 13 9.30 19.50 -0.60
CA ARG A 13 8.78 18.99 0.67
C ARG A 13 9.73 17.93 1.22
N PHE A 14 10.09 18.07 2.50
CA PHE A 14 10.79 17.04 3.24
C PHE A 14 9.81 15.97 3.72
N ILE A 15 10.22 14.71 3.64
CA ILE A 15 9.43 13.57 4.10
C ILE A 15 10.10 13.06 5.37
N PRO A 16 9.48 13.21 6.54
CA PRO A 16 10.09 12.77 7.79
C PRO A 16 10.11 11.23 7.87
N LEU A 17 11.29 10.69 8.12
CA LEU A 17 11.50 9.32 8.55
C LEU A 17 11.98 9.38 10.00
N SER A 18 11.22 8.79 10.91
CA SER A 18 11.61 8.71 12.32
C SER A 18 12.79 7.76 12.49
N HIS A 19 13.66 8.05 13.46
CA HIS A 19 14.78 7.16 13.80
C HIS A 19 14.27 5.76 14.17
N ASN A 20 13.22 5.67 15.01
CA ASN A 20 12.59 4.41 15.36
C ASN A 20 12.18 3.57 14.14
N LEU A 21 11.69 4.20 13.08
CA LEU A 21 11.34 3.50 11.85
C LEU A 21 12.59 3.01 11.12
N VAL A 22 13.58 3.88 10.92
CA VAL A 22 14.82 3.55 10.19
C VAL A 22 15.62 2.46 10.89
N ASP A 23 15.62 2.47 12.22
CA ASP A 23 16.34 1.51 13.06
C ASP A 23 15.59 0.20 13.27
N SER A 24 14.30 0.14 12.91
CA SER A 24 13.48 -1.07 13.03
C SER A 24 13.94 -2.20 12.10
N GLU A 25 13.77 -3.44 12.55
CA GLU A 25 14.01 -4.62 11.73
C GLU A 25 13.10 -4.66 10.49
N ALA A 26 11.85 -4.22 10.64
CA ALA A 26 10.90 -4.11 9.54
C ALA A 26 11.44 -3.27 8.38
N TYR A 27 12.10 -2.14 8.68
CA TYR A 27 12.64 -1.24 7.66
C TYR A 27 13.96 -1.75 7.08
N LYS A 28 14.84 -2.30 7.93
CA LYS A 28 16.15 -2.84 7.51
C LYS A 28 16.04 -4.03 6.57
N GLN A 29 14.99 -4.84 6.70
CA GLN A 29 14.76 -6.02 5.86
C GLN A 29 14.07 -5.70 4.52
N LEU A 30 13.66 -4.44 4.30
CA LEU A 30 13.07 -4.04 3.02
C LEU A 30 14.08 -4.08 1.88
N SER A 31 13.58 -4.46 0.71
CA SER A 31 14.24 -4.23 -0.55
C SER A 31 14.42 -2.73 -0.81
N ALA A 32 15.52 -2.36 -1.46
CA ALA A 32 15.79 -0.96 -1.81
C ALA A 32 14.62 -0.30 -2.58
N THR A 33 13.91 -1.08 -3.40
CA THR A 33 12.72 -0.64 -4.14
C THR A 33 11.55 -0.36 -3.19
N ALA A 34 11.31 -1.24 -2.21
CA ALA A 34 10.27 -1.04 -1.20
C ALA A 34 10.56 0.16 -0.30
N THR A 35 11.82 0.35 0.11
CA THR A 35 12.25 1.55 0.85
C THR A 35 11.93 2.83 0.08
N ARG A 36 12.26 2.88 -1.23
CA ARG A 36 11.92 4.02 -2.08
C ARG A 36 10.41 4.22 -2.18
N ALA A 37 9.66 3.14 -2.40
CA ALA A 37 8.20 3.22 -2.49
C ALA A 37 7.56 3.77 -1.21
N LEU A 38 8.02 3.33 -0.03
CA LEU A 38 7.56 3.83 1.26
C LEU A 38 7.71 5.36 1.39
N ILE A 39 8.83 5.90 0.92
CA ILE A 39 9.06 7.36 0.89
C ILE A 39 7.98 8.05 0.04
N TYR A 40 7.64 7.49 -1.12
CA TYR A 40 6.61 8.07 -1.98
C TYR A 40 5.19 7.88 -1.46
N PHE A 41 4.88 6.79 -0.74
CA PHE A 41 3.63 6.67 0.00
C PHE A 41 3.52 7.75 1.09
N LYS A 42 4.57 7.94 1.88
CA LYS A 42 4.63 9.03 2.88
C LYS A 42 4.57 10.43 2.25
N ARG A 43 5.06 10.60 1.03
CA ARG A 43 4.96 11.86 0.27
C ARG A 43 3.51 12.23 -0.05
N ASP A 44 2.65 11.23 -0.25
CA ASP A 44 1.25 11.42 -0.62
C ASP A 44 0.39 11.97 0.52
N VAL A 45 0.80 11.75 1.78
CA VAL A 45 0.15 12.34 2.96
C VAL A 45 0.26 13.86 2.91
N LYS A 46 -0.79 14.58 2.51
CA LYS A 46 -0.75 16.06 2.37
C LYS A 46 -0.84 16.75 3.72
N ASN A 47 -1.69 16.25 4.61
CA ASN A 47 -1.99 16.83 5.92
C ASN A 47 -1.92 15.74 7.01
N GLY A 48 -1.73 16.13 8.28
CA GLY A 48 -1.61 15.19 9.40
C GLY A 48 -2.87 14.39 9.74
N GLN A 49 -4.02 14.75 9.15
CA GLN A 49 -5.30 14.04 9.31
C GLN A 49 -5.55 13.02 8.19
N GLN A 50 -4.72 13.00 7.14
CA GLN A 50 -4.87 12.05 6.04
C GLN A 50 -4.26 10.71 6.45
N THR A 51 -5.12 9.71 6.62
CA THR A 51 -4.74 8.32 6.91
C THR A 51 -4.47 7.54 5.63
N GLU A 52 -5.28 7.79 4.60
CA GLU A 52 -5.22 7.08 3.32
C GLU A 52 -4.15 7.63 2.38
N VAL A 53 -3.37 6.74 1.78
CA VAL A 53 -2.32 7.03 0.81
C VAL A 53 -2.50 6.21 -0.45
N VAL A 54 -2.23 6.83 -1.59
CA VAL A 54 -2.37 6.21 -2.90
C VAL A 54 -1.09 6.40 -3.70
N LEU A 55 -0.55 5.29 -4.20
CA LEU A 55 0.51 5.29 -5.20
C LEU A 55 0.09 4.40 -6.36
N THR A 56 -0.12 5.02 -7.52
CA THR A 56 -0.44 4.30 -8.76
C THR A 56 0.83 3.81 -9.43
N PHE A 57 0.72 2.78 -10.28
CA PHE A 57 1.87 2.30 -11.05
C PHE A 57 2.45 3.40 -11.96
N GLY A 58 1.59 4.20 -12.61
CA GLY A 58 2.05 5.32 -13.45
C GLY A 58 2.83 6.38 -12.66
N GLN A 59 2.42 6.67 -11.41
CA GLN A 59 3.19 7.53 -10.51
C GLN A 59 4.51 6.88 -10.11
N ALA A 60 4.50 5.60 -9.73
CA ALA A 60 5.71 4.86 -9.35
C ALA A 60 6.75 4.86 -10.48
N GLN A 61 6.30 4.66 -11.72
CA GLN A 61 7.17 4.73 -12.91
C GLN A 61 7.68 6.16 -13.14
N LYS A 62 6.79 7.16 -13.11
CA LYS A 62 7.18 8.58 -13.25
C LYS A 62 8.21 9.03 -12.21
N TYR A 63 8.14 8.48 -11.00
CA TYR A 63 9.03 8.80 -9.89
C TYR A 63 10.30 7.94 -9.85
N GLY A 64 10.47 7.01 -10.78
CA GLY A 64 11.62 6.11 -10.82
C GLY A 64 11.67 5.13 -9.64
N VAL A 65 10.51 4.79 -9.06
CA VAL A 65 10.40 3.76 -8.03
C VAL A 65 10.59 2.38 -8.65
N CYS A 66 9.90 2.09 -9.75
CA CYS A 66 10.00 0.82 -10.47
C CYS A 66 9.43 0.94 -11.88
N ASP A 67 9.94 0.12 -12.81
CA ASP A 67 9.54 0.14 -14.22
C ASP A 67 8.52 -0.96 -14.59
N SER A 68 8.24 -1.89 -13.68
CA SER A 68 7.36 -3.03 -13.93
C SER A 68 6.20 -3.10 -12.93
N SER A 69 4.99 -3.33 -13.45
CA SER A 69 3.79 -3.55 -12.64
C SER A 69 3.90 -4.78 -11.73
N THR A 70 4.69 -5.79 -12.12
CA THR A 70 4.92 -6.98 -11.27
C THR A 70 5.80 -6.63 -10.08
N THR A 71 6.88 -5.88 -10.31
CA THR A 71 7.73 -5.33 -9.24
C THR A 71 6.93 -4.44 -8.31
N PHE A 72 6.09 -3.55 -8.87
CA PHE A 72 5.23 -2.69 -8.08
C PHE A 72 4.29 -3.49 -7.17
N SER A 73 3.71 -4.58 -7.70
CA SER A 73 2.84 -5.46 -6.91
C SER A 73 3.61 -6.20 -5.81
N LYS A 74 4.85 -6.63 -6.06
CA LYS A 74 5.72 -7.24 -5.04
C LYS A 74 6.05 -6.24 -3.93
N VAL A 75 6.40 -5.01 -4.30
CA VAL A 75 6.72 -3.95 -3.35
C VAL A 75 5.54 -3.64 -2.42
N LYS A 76 4.31 -3.54 -2.96
CA LYS A 76 3.12 -3.34 -2.13
C LYS A 76 2.90 -4.48 -1.14
N LYS A 77 3.04 -5.73 -1.59
CA LYS A 77 2.94 -6.91 -0.73
C LYS A 77 4.01 -6.91 0.37
N GLU A 78 5.23 -6.53 0.00
CA GLU A 78 6.36 -6.45 0.93
C GLU A 78 6.11 -5.42 2.02
N LEU A 79 5.67 -4.21 1.66
CA LEU A 79 5.35 -3.16 2.63
C LEU A 79 4.21 -3.55 3.58
N VAL A 80 3.19 -4.26 3.08
CA VAL A 80 2.10 -4.78 3.93
C VAL A 80 2.59 -5.91 4.84
N LYS A 81 3.43 -6.80 4.31
CA LYS A 81 4.04 -7.91 5.08
C LYS A 81 4.89 -7.40 6.24
N HIS A 82 5.61 -6.29 6.06
CA HIS A 82 6.45 -5.70 7.11
C HIS A 82 5.66 -4.76 8.04
N GLY A 83 4.34 -4.66 7.91
CA GLY A 83 3.51 -3.82 8.77
C GLY A 83 3.73 -2.32 8.58
N LEU A 84 4.19 -1.89 7.40
CA LEU A 84 4.41 -0.48 7.06
C LEU A 84 3.21 0.13 6.32
N LEU A 85 2.42 -0.72 5.66
CA LEU A 85 1.16 -0.37 5.05
C LEU A 85 0.07 -1.32 5.50
N ASP A 86 -1.12 -0.78 5.64
CA ASP A 86 -2.35 -1.55 5.75
C ASP A 86 -3.20 -1.34 4.52
N HIS A 87 -3.84 -2.41 4.08
CA HIS A 87 -4.64 -2.39 2.87
C HIS A 87 -6.06 -1.97 3.24
N VAL A 88 -6.50 -0.80 2.75
CA VAL A 88 -7.87 -0.30 2.94
C VAL A 88 -8.76 -0.81 1.80
N ASP A 89 -8.38 -0.53 0.55
CA ASP A 89 -9.09 -0.99 -0.65
C ASP A 89 -8.10 -1.49 -1.72
N GLY A 90 -8.45 -2.60 -2.38
CA GLY A 90 -7.61 -3.23 -3.38
C GLY A 90 -7.65 -2.51 -4.71
N GLY A 91 -8.63 -1.62 -4.87
CA GLY A 91 -8.92 -0.98 -6.13
C GLY A 91 -9.50 -1.98 -7.14
N GLY A 92 -9.53 -1.60 -8.41
CA GLY A 92 -10.16 -2.41 -9.45
C GLY A 92 -10.16 -1.75 -10.81
N LEU A 93 -11.20 -2.02 -11.61
CA LEU A 93 -11.30 -1.66 -13.03
C LEU A 93 -10.90 -0.22 -13.35
N ASN A 94 -11.18 0.73 -12.44
CA ASN A 94 -10.90 2.17 -12.60
C ASN A 94 -10.41 2.86 -11.31
N ALA A 95 -10.15 2.10 -10.24
CA ALA A 95 -9.82 2.66 -8.93
C ALA A 95 -8.41 2.20 -8.51
N PRO A 96 -7.55 3.13 -8.05
CA PRO A 96 -6.25 2.76 -7.51
C PRO A 96 -6.43 2.02 -6.17
N ALA A 97 -5.44 1.20 -5.81
CA ALA A 97 -5.41 0.60 -4.48
C ALA A 97 -5.13 1.68 -3.44
N VAL A 98 -5.90 1.67 -2.35
CA VAL A 98 -5.82 2.60 -1.23
C VAL A 98 -5.19 1.87 -0.05
N PHE A 99 -4.18 2.51 0.54
CA PHE A 99 -3.47 2.01 1.70
C PHE A 99 -3.54 3.00 2.84
N GLU A 100 -3.24 2.55 4.03
CA GLU A 100 -2.99 3.39 5.19
C GLU A 100 -1.55 3.16 5.67
N LEU A 101 -0.92 4.20 6.21
CA LEU A 101 0.38 4.04 6.87
C LEU A 101 0.19 3.29 8.18
N SER A 102 0.83 2.13 8.31
CA SER A 102 0.67 1.28 9.48
C SER A 102 1.77 1.53 10.52
N GLU A 103 1.44 1.30 11.79
CA GLU A 103 2.42 1.24 12.88
C GLU A 103 2.79 -0.21 13.24
N ARG A 104 2.21 -1.22 12.57
CA ARG A 104 2.43 -2.65 12.86
C ARG A 104 3.91 -3.06 12.80
N TRP A 105 4.71 -2.34 12.01
CA TRP A 105 6.16 -2.53 11.91
C TRP A 105 6.89 -2.45 13.25
N ARG A 106 6.33 -1.77 14.26
CA ARG A 106 6.91 -1.67 15.61
C ARG A 106 7.03 -3.04 16.30
N TRP A 107 6.16 -3.98 15.94
CA TRP A 107 6.11 -5.33 16.52
C TRP A 107 6.67 -6.38 15.56
N PHE A 108 7.23 -5.98 14.41
CA PHE A 108 7.75 -6.92 13.42
C PHE A 108 8.83 -7.86 14.00
N ASN A 109 8.74 -9.16 13.69
CA ASN A 109 9.54 -10.25 14.28
C ASN A 109 9.36 -10.44 15.80
N THR A 110 8.24 -9.98 16.36
CA THR A 110 7.84 -10.31 17.74
C THR A 110 6.55 -11.12 17.74
N ASP A 111 6.25 -11.78 18.85
CA ASP A 111 5.01 -12.55 19.03
C ASP A 111 3.74 -11.68 18.96
N GLN A 112 3.90 -10.35 19.05
CA GLN A 112 2.81 -9.37 18.95
C GLN A 112 2.57 -8.89 17.51
N PHE A 113 3.31 -9.41 16.53
CA PHE A 113 3.12 -9.04 15.14
C PHE A 113 1.83 -9.66 14.58
N ASP A 114 0.85 -8.80 14.28
CA ASP A 114 -0.36 -9.23 13.58
C ASP A 114 -0.11 -9.30 12.06
N GLU A 115 -0.03 -10.50 11.49
CA GLU A 115 0.16 -10.70 10.06
C GLU A 115 -1.13 -10.48 9.27
N VAL A 116 -1.22 -9.34 8.57
CA VAL A 116 -2.38 -9.04 7.70
C VAL A 116 -2.12 -9.53 6.27
N PRO A 117 -3.01 -10.36 5.68
CA PRO A 117 -2.87 -10.81 4.31
C PRO A 117 -3.10 -9.67 3.31
N TYR A 118 -2.22 -9.55 2.32
CA TYR A 118 -2.38 -8.58 1.24
C TYR A 118 -3.58 -8.96 0.34
N LYS A 119 -4.62 -8.14 0.33
CA LYS A 119 -5.76 -8.30 -0.58
C LYS A 119 -5.39 -7.76 -1.98
N LEU A 120 -5.61 -8.57 -3.01
CA LEU A 120 -5.34 -8.16 -4.39
C LEU A 120 -6.58 -7.50 -5.00
N GLY A 121 -6.42 -6.28 -5.50
CA GLY A 121 -7.39 -5.68 -6.42
C GLY A 121 -7.51 -6.50 -7.70
N VAL A 122 -8.72 -6.58 -8.24
CA VAL A 122 -8.98 -7.36 -9.45
C VAL A 122 -8.81 -6.47 -10.68
N GLY A 123 -7.70 -6.66 -11.40
CA GLY A 123 -7.47 -5.97 -12.67
C GLY A 123 -8.53 -6.37 -13.71
N SER A 124 -8.91 -5.44 -14.60
CA SER A 124 -10.02 -5.65 -15.55
C SER A 124 -9.90 -6.89 -16.43
N LYS A 125 -8.67 -7.25 -16.81
CA LYS A 125 -8.39 -8.43 -17.61
C LYS A 125 -8.59 -9.72 -16.80
N TYR A 126 -8.12 -9.74 -15.55
CA TYR A 126 -8.33 -10.88 -14.65
C TYR A 126 -9.78 -11.00 -14.19
N PHE A 127 -10.47 -9.88 -13.94
CA PHE A 127 -11.89 -9.89 -13.62
C PHE A 127 -12.72 -10.41 -14.80
N ARG A 128 -12.46 -9.93 -16.03
CA ARG A 128 -13.14 -10.45 -17.23
C ARG A 128 -12.87 -11.92 -17.47
N THR A 129 -11.63 -12.37 -17.30
CA THR A 129 -11.28 -13.80 -17.47
C THR A 129 -11.85 -14.67 -16.35
N ALA A 130 -11.86 -14.19 -15.10
CA ALA A 130 -12.44 -14.90 -13.97
C ALA A 130 -13.97 -14.90 -14.01
N MET A 131 -14.63 -13.85 -14.51
CA MET A 131 -16.09 -13.81 -14.69
C MET A 131 -16.59 -14.72 -15.83
N LYS A 132 -15.71 -15.13 -16.74
CA LYS A 132 -16.00 -16.13 -17.78
C LYS A 132 -15.91 -17.58 -17.27
N ASP A 133 -15.28 -17.81 -16.12
CA ASP A 133 -15.04 -19.14 -15.55
C ASP A 133 -15.73 -19.23 -14.19
N GLU A 134 -16.75 -20.06 -14.10
CA GLU A 134 -17.66 -20.14 -12.95
C GLU A 134 -16.93 -20.47 -11.63
N THR A 135 -15.88 -21.29 -11.70
CA THR A 135 -15.07 -21.67 -10.52
C THR A 135 -14.19 -20.52 -10.04
N LYS A 136 -13.60 -19.76 -10.97
CA LYS A 136 -12.75 -18.60 -10.68
C LYS A 136 -13.60 -17.42 -10.21
N ARG A 137 -14.79 -17.24 -10.77
CA ARG A 137 -15.79 -16.25 -10.34
C ARG A 137 -16.16 -16.46 -8.88
N LYS A 138 -16.50 -17.68 -8.48
CA LYS A 138 -16.91 -17.98 -7.10
C LYS A 138 -15.80 -17.69 -6.09
N ARG A 139 -14.58 -18.19 -6.33
CA ARG A 139 -13.40 -17.89 -5.49
C ARG A 139 -13.11 -16.40 -5.34
N LEU A 140 -13.33 -15.64 -6.42
CA LEU A 140 -13.04 -14.21 -6.46
C LEU A 140 -14.10 -13.38 -5.72
N LEU A 141 -15.37 -13.81 -5.77
CA LEU A 141 -16.44 -13.24 -4.97
C LEU A 141 -16.28 -13.57 -3.48
N ASP A 142 -15.94 -14.83 -3.15
CA ASP A 142 -15.71 -15.26 -1.77
C ASP A 142 -14.50 -14.54 -1.14
N ALA A 143 -13.42 -14.33 -1.91
CA ALA A 143 -12.27 -13.55 -1.45
C ALA A 143 -12.58 -12.06 -1.23
N ARG A 144 -13.62 -11.53 -1.90
CA ARG A 144 -14.07 -10.14 -1.77
C ARG A 144 -15.08 -9.98 -0.63
N HIS A 145 -15.91 -10.99 -0.40
CA HIS A 145 -16.95 -11.04 0.62
C HIS A 145 -16.83 -12.34 1.43
N PRO A 146 -15.84 -12.44 2.33
CA PRO A 146 -15.77 -13.59 3.22
C PRO A 146 -16.96 -13.51 4.18
N ASN A 147 -18.00 -14.31 3.91
CA ASN A 147 -19.18 -14.54 4.74
C ASN A 147 -19.86 -13.28 5.31
N HIS A 148 -20.81 -12.70 4.56
CA HIS A 148 -21.97 -12.12 5.25
C HIS A 148 -22.86 -13.29 5.66
N GLU A 149 -22.85 -13.61 6.96
CA GLU A 149 -23.89 -14.40 7.58
C GLU A 149 -25.27 -13.84 7.19
N GLN A 150 -26.08 -14.73 6.64
CA GLN A 150 -27.54 -14.79 6.67
C GLN A 150 -28.24 -13.52 7.16
N SER A 151 -28.80 -12.72 6.25
CA SER A 151 -29.94 -11.87 6.61
C SER A 151 -31.11 -12.79 6.99
N PRO A 152 -31.72 -12.66 8.20
CA PRO A 152 -32.90 -13.44 8.54
C PRO A 152 -34.07 -13.05 7.61
N PRO A 153 -35.02 -13.96 7.34
CA PRO A 153 -36.16 -13.66 6.49
C PRO A 153 -36.91 -12.45 7.06
N SER A 154 -37.14 -11.46 6.20
CA SER A 154 -38.02 -10.33 6.47
C SER A 154 -39.43 -10.86 6.70
N SER A 155 -39.78 -11.07 7.96
CA SER A 155 -41.16 -11.08 8.43
C SER A 155 -41.46 -9.68 8.97
N TYR A 156 -42.36 -8.97 8.31
CA TYR A 156 -43.12 -7.90 8.95
C TYR A 156 -44.62 -8.24 8.81
N PRO A 157 -45.43 -7.90 9.84
CA PRO A 157 -46.85 -8.24 9.95
C PRO A 157 -47.74 -7.49 8.97
#